data_AF-A0A7V2G6F5-F1
#
_entry.id   AF-A0A7V2G6F5-F1
#
_cell.length_a   1.000
_cell.length_b   1.000
_cell.length_c   1.000
_cell.angle_alpha   90.00
_cell.angle_beta   90.00
_cell.angle_gamma   90.00
#
_symmetry.space_group_name_H-M   'P 1'
#
loop_
_entity.id
_entity.type
_entity.pdbx_description
1 polymer ?
#
loop_
_entity_poly.entity_id
_entity_poly.type
_entity_poly.pdbx_seq_one_letter_code
_entity_poly.pdbx_strand_id
1 'polypeptide(L)'
;MEPRRFPFLTVLAGILLIAVLAPLSQFLTIQTINADVETASPVGWAVGFVFSAVLAFAFLRVIARRQWLPRRSLVILYCMLTVAVPLMNLGLVRLCYLSLSAVMREYLLVGNSTYRTAYNAQDSRWFPWSPDAQTLAWVRSERLLAQLADTALPKKRQQALNELSAAIKAEAARIESGSSATPAPIADVEARLAVLGADELEQLVGLRQDAALRALGIEKLLAERHASAVAASAAARDSLAQSLEPYDEFIASLRPSALTKADRKTAGRVREEWLALPETERAEAEKKAAELEARSAEIGAAVASLAAPDRERLRAGIEQRALADMAALPPAEVRRIAEGLVYRLTREERTRLGQLDGTNGRPLLNLSAFQKGVWDDLAAAQLKERQTLRENLEQLWTAIPWRIWLPPMVLWSTLFLLIFLLLMCLAEWLRRKWVERENLAFPLVEVADSMIRHDFALEAADDPADPPRRSGVFSPAFL
;
A
#
# COMPACT_ATOMS: atom_id res chain seq x y z
N MET A 1 48.55 -42.97 3.74
CA MET A 1 47.22 -42.61 4.28
C MET A 1 47.23 -41.12 4.58
N GLU A 2 46.67 -40.28 3.70
CA GLU A 2 46.51 -38.87 4.03
C GLU A 2 45.51 -38.72 5.19
N PRO A 3 45.80 -37.89 6.20
CA PRO A 3 44.88 -37.68 7.31
C PRO A 3 43.55 -37.16 6.75
N ARG A 4 42.45 -37.87 7.01
CA ARG A 4 41.08 -37.43 6.74
C ARG A 4 40.78 -36.17 7.54
N ARG A 5 41.27 -35.02 7.08
CA ARG A 5 40.88 -33.72 7.62
C ARG A 5 39.41 -33.56 7.30
N PHE A 6 38.59 -33.51 8.35
CA PHE A 6 37.17 -33.24 8.24
C PHE A 6 36.99 -31.96 7.39
N PRO A 7 36.05 -31.92 6.42
CA PRO A 7 35.88 -30.79 5.52
C PRO A 7 35.20 -29.60 6.23
N PHE A 8 35.63 -29.27 7.44
CA PHE A 8 35.05 -28.24 8.30
C PHE A 8 35.07 -26.87 7.61
N LEU A 9 36.21 -26.51 7.00
CA LEU A 9 36.33 -25.27 6.22
C LEU A 9 35.36 -25.22 5.03
N THR A 10 35.13 -26.37 4.38
CA THR A 10 34.19 -26.48 3.27
C THR A 10 32.76 -26.31 3.73
N VAL A 11 32.38 -26.92 4.85
CA VAL A 11 31.04 -26.77 5.44
C VAL A 11 30.83 -25.32 5.91
N LEU A 12 31.83 -24.70 6.54
CA LEU A 12 31.79 -23.30 6.95
C LEU A 12 31.63 -22.37 5.74
N ALA A 13 32.38 -22.61 4.66
CA ALA A 13 32.24 -21.88 3.41
C ALA A 13 30.85 -22.05 2.80
N GLY A 14 30.27 -23.26 2.87
CA GLY A 14 28.91 -23.53 2.43
C GLY A 14 27.86 -22.75 3.24
N ILE A 15 27.99 -22.72 4.57
CA ILE A 15 27.11 -21.95 5.46
C ILE A 15 27.20 -20.46 5.13
N LEU A 16 28.40 -19.90 4.98
CA LEU A 16 28.61 -18.51 4.59
C LEU A 16 27.97 -18.18 3.24
N LEU A 17 28.15 -19.06 2.26
CA LEU A 17 27.60 -18.86 0.92
C LEU A 17 26.06 -18.91 0.92
N ILE A 18 25.46 -19.81 1.70
CA ILE A 18 24.01 -19.87 1.92
C ILE A 18 23.50 -18.60 2.62
N ALA A 19 24.20 -18.14 3.66
CA ALA A 19 23.83 -16.94 4.41
C ALA A 19 23.84 -15.67 3.55
N VAL A 20 24.65 -15.64 2.48
CA VAL A 20 24.69 -14.52 1.51
C VAL A 20 23.68 -14.71 0.38
N LEU A 21 23.65 -15.89 -0.25
CA LEU A 21 22.81 -16.13 -1.44
C LEU A 21 21.32 -16.13 -1.10
N ALA A 22 20.93 -16.53 0.10
CA ALA A 22 19.53 -16.66 0.42
C ALA A 22 18.80 -15.32 0.65
N PRO A 23 19.33 -14.36 1.42
CA PRO A 23 18.75 -13.02 1.48
C PRO A 23 18.73 -12.34 0.12
N LEU A 24 19.75 -12.57 -0.72
CA LEU A 24 19.83 -12.04 -2.07
C LEU A 24 18.75 -12.63 -2.99
N SER A 25 18.55 -13.95 -2.95
CA SER A 25 17.51 -14.65 -3.71
C SER A 25 16.12 -14.15 -3.33
N GLN A 26 15.84 -14.06 -2.02
CA GLN A 26 14.59 -13.50 -1.52
C GLN A 26 14.40 -12.03 -1.89
N PHE A 27 15.45 -11.21 -1.78
CA PHE A 27 15.40 -9.81 -2.22
C PHE A 27 15.01 -9.71 -3.69
N LEU A 28 15.66 -10.48 -4.56
CA LEU A 28 15.35 -10.53 -5.98
C LEU A 28 13.92 -10.99 -6.25
N THR A 29 13.45 -12.05 -5.58
CA THR A 29 12.06 -12.53 -5.68
C THR A 29 11.05 -11.47 -5.28
N ILE A 30 11.34 -10.70 -4.23
CA ILE A 30 10.39 -9.66 -3.81
C ILE A 30 10.45 -8.45 -4.76
N GLN A 31 11.63 -8.08 -5.27
CA GLN A 31 11.72 -7.00 -6.26
C GLN A 31 11.00 -7.37 -7.56
N THR A 32 11.02 -8.64 -7.98
CA THR A 32 10.25 -9.09 -9.14
C THR A 32 8.74 -9.10 -8.89
N ILE A 33 8.28 -9.43 -7.68
CA ILE A 33 6.86 -9.31 -7.30
C ILE A 33 6.40 -7.83 -7.31
N ASN A 34 7.21 -6.94 -6.75
CA ASN A 34 6.89 -5.50 -6.70
C ASN A 34 6.84 -4.82 -8.07
N ALA A 35 7.52 -5.37 -9.08
CA ALA A 35 7.55 -4.85 -10.43
C ALA A 35 6.34 -5.28 -11.29
N ASP A 36 5.24 -5.77 -10.68
CA ASP A 36 4.00 -6.23 -11.34
C ASP A 36 4.19 -7.36 -12.38
N VAL A 37 5.37 -7.98 -12.42
CA VAL A 37 5.69 -9.10 -13.33
C VAL A 37 4.86 -10.34 -12.98
N GLU A 38 4.28 -10.41 -11.77
CA GLU A 38 3.46 -11.56 -11.35
C GLU A 38 2.13 -11.69 -12.10
N THR A 39 1.52 -10.59 -12.55
CA THR A 39 0.27 -10.65 -13.35
C THR A 39 0.50 -11.17 -14.77
N ALA A 40 1.76 -11.17 -15.23
CA ALA A 40 2.23 -11.81 -16.45
C ALA A 40 3.35 -12.82 -16.13
N SER A 41 3.12 -13.70 -15.15
CA SER A 41 4.03 -14.80 -14.80
C SER A 41 4.18 -15.83 -15.94
N PRO A 42 5.35 -16.48 -16.03
CA PRO A 42 5.65 -17.62 -15.15
C PRO A 42 6.26 -17.19 -13.81
N VAL A 43 5.94 -17.97 -12.78
CA VAL A 43 5.95 -17.59 -11.35
C VAL A 43 7.32 -17.06 -10.88
N GLY A 44 7.36 -15.88 -10.25
CA GLY A 44 8.59 -15.17 -9.87
C GLY A 44 9.60 -15.95 -9.02
N TRP A 45 9.17 -16.97 -8.27
CA TRP A 45 10.08 -17.85 -7.52
C TRP A 45 10.92 -18.74 -8.44
N ALA A 46 10.40 -19.16 -9.59
CA ALA A 46 11.12 -20.02 -10.53
C ALA A 46 12.26 -19.24 -11.21
N VAL A 47 12.01 -17.98 -11.57
CA VAL A 47 13.04 -17.08 -12.13
C VAL A 47 14.12 -16.79 -11.09
N GLY A 48 13.73 -16.43 -9.85
CA GLY A 48 14.68 -16.19 -8.77
C GLY A 48 15.53 -17.42 -8.44
N PHE A 49 14.93 -18.61 -8.46
CA PHE A 49 15.61 -19.89 -8.28
C PHE A 49 16.63 -20.15 -9.40
N VAL A 50 16.21 -20.11 -10.67
CA VAL A 50 17.08 -20.39 -11.82
C VAL A 50 18.25 -19.41 -11.86
N PHE A 51 17.99 -18.12 -11.66
CA PHE A 51 19.03 -17.09 -11.67
C PHE A 51 20.06 -17.30 -10.54
N SER A 52 19.61 -17.59 -9.32
CA SER A 52 20.48 -17.85 -8.17
C SER A 52 21.31 -19.12 -8.38
N ALA A 53 20.72 -20.17 -8.95
CA ALA A 53 21.40 -21.41 -9.29
C ALA A 53 22.48 -21.19 -10.36
N VAL A 54 22.18 -20.44 -11.43
CA VAL A 54 23.14 -20.11 -12.50
C VAL A 54 24.35 -19.34 -11.94
N LEU A 55 24.12 -18.34 -11.08
CA LEU A 55 25.22 -17.59 -10.45
C LEU A 55 26.07 -18.47 -9.53
N ALA A 56 25.43 -19.32 -8.71
CA ALA A 56 26.13 -20.26 -7.85
C ALA A 56 26.99 -21.24 -8.68
N PHE A 57 26.46 -21.76 -9.79
CA PHE A 57 27.21 -22.66 -10.67
C PHE A 57 28.35 -21.97 -11.42
N ALA A 58 28.14 -20.74 -11.91
CA ALA A 58 29.20 -19.96 -12.53
C ALA A 58 30.36 -19.72 -11.56
N PHE A 59 30.04 -19.37 -10.30
CA PHE A 59 31.04 -19.17 -9.25
C PHE A 59 31.80 -20.45 -8.90
N LEU A 60 31.08 -21.57 -8.67
CA LEU A 60 31.70 -22.87 -8.42
C LEU A 60 32.60 -23.31 -9.58
N ARG A 61 32.20 -23.03 -10.83
CA ARG A 61 33.00 -23.34 -12.02
C ARG A 61 34.30 -22.54 -12.09
N VAL A 62 34.28 -21.27 -11.69
CA VAL A 62 35.50 -20.44 -11.60
C VAL A 62 36.45 -21.00 -10.55
N ILE A 63 35.94 -21.35 -9.36
CA ILE A 63 36.74 -21.96 -8.29
C ILE A 63 37.33 -23.30 -8.74
N ALA A 64 36.53 -24.13 -9.42
CA ALA A 64 36.96 -25.42 -9.94
C ALA A 64 38.07 -25.29 -10.98
N ARG A 65 37.95 -24.34 -11.92
CA ARG A 65 38.99 -24.06 -12.94
C ARG A 65 40.30 -23.59 -12.32
N ARG A 66 40.24 -22.84 -11.22
CA ARG A 66 41.42 -22.32 -10.53
C ARG A 66 41.99 -23.29 -9.48
N GLN A 67 41.38 -24.47 -9.33
CA GLN A 67 41.75 -25.54 -8.39
C GLN A 67 41.92 -25.08 -6.93
N TRP A 68 41.22 -24.03 -6.51
CA TRP A 68 41.31 -23.49 -5.14
C TRP A 68 40.75 -24.44 -4.08
N LEU A 69 39.87 -25.36 -4.47
CA LEU A 69 39.27 -26.35 -3.59
C LEU A 69 39.41 -27.76 -4.19
N PRO A 70 39.67 -28.78 -3.37
CA PRO A 70 39.69 -30.16 -3.83
C PRO A 70 38.31 -30.59 -4.31
N ARG A 71 38.25 -31.46 -5.32
CA ARG A 71 37.01 -31.89 -6.00
C ARG A 71 35.91 -32.36 -5.03
N ARG A 72 36.29 -33.09 -3.96
CA ARG A 72 35.37 -33.54 -2.90
C ARG A 72 34.67 -32.39 -2.18
N SER A 73 35.37 -31.27 -1.98
CA SER A 73 34.81 -30.08 -1.32
C SER A 73 33.83 -29.33 -2.22
N LEU A 74 34.08 -29.30 -3.53
CA LEU A 74 33.14 -28.71 -4.50
C LEU A 74 31.81 -29.46 -4.53
N VAL A 75 31.84 -30.79 -4.40
CA VAL A 75 30.63 -31.62 -4.34
C VAL A 75 29.83 -31.36 -3.06
N ILE A 76 30.51 -31.25 -1.92
CA ILE A 76 29.84 -30.90 -0.65
C ILE A 76 29.16 -29.53 -0.79
N LEU A 77 29.85 -28.53 -1.34
CA LEU A 77 29.27 -27.21 -1.59
C LEU A 77 28.09 -27.26 -2.57
N TYR A 78 28.22 -28.04 -3.65
CA TYR A 78 27.15 -28.25 -4.62
C TYR A 78 25.89 -28.80 -3.94
N CYS A 79 26.01 -29.90 -3.18
CA CYS A 79 24.90 -30.50 -2.45
C CYS A 79 24.29 -29.54 -1.42
N MET A 80 25.12 -28.79 -0.68
CA MET A 80 24.64 -27.80 0.28
C MET A 80 23.80 -26.70 -0.40
N LEU A 81 24.25 -26.20 -1.55
CA LEU A 81 23.58 -25.13 -2.28
C LEU A 81 22.31 -25.61 -2.99
N THR A 82 22.33 -26.79 -3.61
CA THR A 82 21.15 -27.34 -4.30
C THR A 82 20.03 -27.70 -3.33
N VAL A 83 20.34 -28.02 -2.07
CA VAL A 83 19.33 -28.24 -1.03
C VAL A 83 18.88 -26.92 -0.41
N ALA A 84 19.81 -26.00 -0.11
CA ALA A 84 19.48 -24.76 0.60
C ALA A 84 18.69 -23.77 -0.27
N VAL A 85 19.08 -23.55 -1.52
CA VAL A 85 18.46 -22.53 -2.39
C VAL A 85 16.96 -22.77 -2.63
N PRO A 86 16.47 -23.99 -2.97
CA PRO A 86 15.04 -24.23 -3.09
C PRO A 86 14.30 -24.20 -1.74
N LEU A 87 14.90 -24.75 -0.68
CA LEU A 87 14.28 -24.75 0.65
C LEU A 87 14.06 -23.33 1.17
N MET A 88 14.92 -22.39 0.78
CA MET A 88 14.82 -21.00 1.19
C MET A 88 13.79 -20.20 0.38
N ASN A 89 13.40 -20.69 -0.80
CA ASN A 89 12.34 -20.10 -1.62
C ASN A 89 10.94 -20.69 -1.34
N LEU A 90 10.82 -21.69 -0.47
CA LEU A 90 9.57 -22.38 -0.13
C LEU A 90 9.23 -22.29 1.37
N GLY A 91 7.94 -22.18 1.69
CA GLY A 91 7.42 -22.38 3.05
C GLY A 91 7.89 -21.36 4.11
N LEU A 92 8.40 -21.87 5.23
CA LEU A 92 8.69 -21.14 6.47
C LEU A 92 9.77 -20.07 6.34
N VAL A 93 10.74 -20.24 5.43
CA VAL A 93 11.83 -19.27 5.23
C VAL A 93 11.32 -17.99 4.58
N ARG A 94 10.34 -18.08 3.67
CA ARG A 94 9.65 -16.91 3.10
C ARG A 94 8.92 -16.14 4.19
N LEU A 95 8.24 -16.82 5.12
CA LEU A 95 7.58 -16.18 6.27
C LEU A 95 8.59 -15.55 7.23
N CYS A 96 9.70 -16.22 7.51
CA CYS A 96 10.80 -15.67 8.30
C CYS A 96 11.40 -14.42 7.63
N TYR A 97 11.73 -14.50 6.34
CA TYR A 97 12.28 -13.37 5.59
C TYR A 97 11.27 -12.23 5.47
N LEU A 98 9.98 -12.49 5.27
CA LEU A 98 8.95 -11.44 5.33
C LEU A 98 8.83 -10.85 6.74
N SER A 99 8.94 -11.64 7.80
CA SER A 99 8.88 -11.15 9.18
C SER A 99 10.10 -10.27 9.53
N LEU A 100 11.29 -10.66 9.06
CA LEU A 100 12.52 -9.89 9.23
C LEU A 100 12.56 -8.69 8.28
N SER A 101 12.23 -8.86 7.01
CA SER A 101 12.28 -7.77 6.03
C SER A 101 11.11 -6.81 6.13
N ALA A 102 9.95 -7.17 6.71
CA ALA A 102 8.85 -6.24 6.91
C ALA A 102 9.30 -5.07 7.77
N VAL A 103 9.99 -5.32 8.89
CA VAL A 103 10.47 -4.24 9.75
C VAL A 103 11.65 -3.50 9.10
N MET A 104 12.56 -4.18 8.39
CA MET A 104 13.67 -3.52 7.68
C MET A 104 13.16 -2.63 6.53
N ARG A 105 12.21 -3.14 5.75
CA ARG A 105 11.68 -2.47 4.58
C ARG A 105 10.77 -1.32 4.97
N GLU A 106 10.05 -1.42 6.09
CA GLU A 106 9.20 -0.33 6.57
C GLU A 106 9.95 0.75 7.38
N TYR A 107 11.08 0.42 8.01
CA TYR A 107 11.86 1.38 8.83
C TYR A 107 13.18 1.86 8.17
N LEU A 108 13.72 1.17 7.16
CA LEU A 108 15.00 1.52 6.49
C LEU A 108 14.87 1.78 4.97
N LEU A 109 13.84 1.29 4.29
CA LEU A 109 13.59 1.59 2.86
C LEU A 109 12.26 2.35 2.72
N VAL A 110 12.34 3.66 2.88
CA VAL A 110 11.19 4.58 2.76
C VAL A 110 10.78 4.71 1.28
N GLY A 111 10.11 3.68 0.76
CA GLY A 111 9.50 3.64 -0.57
C GLY A 111 8.14 2.94 -0.52
N ASN A 112 7.28 3.24 -1.51
CA ASN A 112 5.90 2.72 -1.56
C ASN A 112 5.86 1.19 -1.43
N SER A 113 5.33 0.71 -0.30
CA SER A 113 5.27 -0.71 0.04
C SER A 113 3.93 -1.27 -0.44
N THR A 114 3.94 -1.93 -1.61
CA THR A 114 2.78 -2.69 -2.13
C THR A 114 2.26 -3.70 -1.10
N TYR A 115 3.16 -4.21 -0.24
CA TYR A 115 2.84 -5.08 0.87
C TYR A 115 2.12 -4.36 2.02
N ARG A 116 2.50 -3.13 2.38
CA ARG A 116 1.76 -2.31 3.35
C ARG A 116 0.31 -2.15 2.91
N THR A 117 0.08 -1.83 1.64
CA THR A 117 -1.27 -1.70 1.07
C THR A 117 -2.04 -3.03 1.11
N ALA A 118 -1.38 -4.14 0.78
CA ALA A 118 -1.98 -5.48 0.83
C ALA A 118 -2.31 -5.94 2.27
N TYR A 119 -1.44 -5.66 3.24
CA TYR A 119 -1.64 -6.04 4.64
C TYR A 119 -2.62 -5.10 5.37
N ASN A 120 -2.61 -3.79 5.10
CA ASN A 120 -3.64 -2.86 5.60
C ASN A 120 -5.04 -3.11 5.00
N ALA A 121 -5.11 -3.79 3.86
CA ALA A 121 -6.37 -4.31 3.33
C ALA A 121 -6.88 -5.55 4.10
N GLN A 122 -5.98 -6.30 4.75
CA GLN A 122 -6.31 -7.49 5.55
C GLN A 122 -6.59 -7.15 7.03
N ASP A 123 -5.73 -6.35 7.67
CA ASP A 123 -5.93 -5.82 9.03
C ASP A 123 -5.30 -4.42 9.14
N SER A 124 -6.14 -3.40 9.34
CA SER A 124 -5.71 -2.00 9.40
C SER A 124 -4.89 -1.64 10.65
N ARG A 125 -4.78 -2.54 11.64
CA ARG A 125 -3.99 -2.34 12.86
C ARG A 125 -2.52 -2.72 12.71
N TRP A 126 -2.15 -3.39 11.61
CA TRP A 126 -0.78 -3.87 11.42
C TRP A 126 0.21 -2.71 11.18
N PHE A 127 -0.25 -1.64 10.51
CA PHE A 127 0.56 -0.45 10.27
C PHE A 127 -0.33 0.81 10.34
N PRO A 128 -0.55 1.40 11.53
CA PRO A 128 -1.36 2.60 11.66
C PRO A 128 -0.67 3.77 10.95
N TRP A 129 -1.31 4.26 9.90
CA TRP A 129 -1.01 5.57 9.32
C TRP A 129 -1.47 6.61 10.33
N SER A 130 -0.57 7.41 10.91
CA SER A 130 -0.99 8.57 11.70
C SER A 130 -0.83 9.79 10.80
N PRO A 131 -1.92 10.36 10.28
CA PRO A 131 -1.84 11.68 9.67
C PRO A 131 -1.28 12.66 10.72
N ASP A 132 -0.51 13.66 10.28
CA ASP A 132 -0.17 14.77 11.18
C ASP A 132 -1.44 15.49 11.64
N ALA A 133 -1.36 16.30 12.70
CA ALA A 133 -2.54 16.92 13.29
C ALA A 133 -3.32 17.79 12.28
N GLN A 134 -2.62 18.42 11.33
CA GLN A 134 -3.24 19.24 10.29
C GLN A 134 -4.02 18.39 9.28
N THR A 135 -3.40 17.33 8.74
CA THR A 135 -4.07 16.39 7.85
C THR A 135 -5.21 15.71 8.56
N LEU A 136 -5.03 15.32 9.82
CA LEU A 136 -6.09 14.71 10.64
C LEU A 136 -7.29 15.66 10.79
N ALA A 137 -7.05 16.93 11.09
CA ALA A 137 -8.08 17.97 11.18
C ALA A 137 -8.81 18.13 9.85
N TRP A 138 -8.06 18.22 8.75
CA TRP A 138 -8.60 18.36 7.40
C TRP A 138 -9.52 17.18 7.06
N VAL A 139 -9.06 15.94 7.27
CA VAL A 139 -9.82 14.72 6.94
C VAL A 139 -11.07 14.60 7.80
N ARG A 140 -10.99 14.89 9.10
CA ARG A 140 -12.16 14.88 9.99
C ARG A 140 -13.20 15.89 9.53
N SER A 141 -12.76 17.10 9.16
CA SER A 141 -13.65 18.17 8.68
C SER A 141 -14.34 17.79 7.37
N GLU A 142 -13.59 17.25 6.42
CA GLU A 142 -14.12 16.84 5.12
C GLU A 142 -15.10 15.67 5.26
N ARG A 143 -14.74 14.68 6.08
CA ARG A 143 -15.58 13.51 6.33
C ARG A 143 -16.85 13.87 7.08
N LEU A 144 -16.79 14.77 8.05
CA LEU A 144 -17.97 15.30 8.75
C LEU A 144 -18.96 15.91 7.74
N LEU A 145 -18.50 16.82 6.88
CA LEU A 145 -19.35 17.44 5.87
C LEU A 145 -19.90 16.41 4.87
N ALA A 146 -19.07 15.46 4.43
CA ALA A 146 -19.50 14.41 3.50
C ALA A 146 -20.55 13.47 4.09
N GLN A 147 -20.45 13.13 5.38
CA GLN A 147 -21.45 12.30 6.07
C GLN A 147 -22.78 13.03 6.28
N LEU A 148 -22.74 14.35 6.43
CA LEU A 148 -23.92 15.17 6.63
C LEU A 148 -24.62 15.52 5.31
N ALA A 149 -23.88 15.67 4.21
CA ALA A 149 -24.41 16.10 2.93
C ALA A 149 -25.52 15.19 2.38
N ASP A 150 -26.59 15.81 1.86
CA ASP A 150 -27.57 15.09 1.04
C ASP A 150 -26.97 14.74 -0.33
N THR A 151 -26.68 13.45 -0.54
CA THR A 151 -26.14 12.93 -1.80
C THR A 151 -27.12 12.97 -2.99
N ALA A 152 -28.42 13.15 -2.74
CA ALA A 152 -29.43 13.17 -3.81
C ALA A 152 -29.51 14.52 -4.52
N LEU A 153 -29.32 15.62 -3.79
CA LEU A 153 -29.48 16.98 -4.32
C LEU A 153 -28.45 17.33 -5.42
N PRO A 154 -27.14 17.03 -5.29
CA PRO A 154 -26.17 17.28 -6.37
C PRO A 154 -26.52 16.57 -7.68
N LYS A 155 -27.06 15.35 -7.63
CA LYS A 155 -27.48 14.62 -8.83
C LYS A 155 -28.65 15.31 -9.53
N LYS A 156 -29.65 15.77 -8.77
CA LYS A 156 -30.79 16.53 -9.30
C LYS A 156 -30.34 17.86 -9.93
N ARG A 157 -29.43 18.57 -9.27
CA ARG A 157 -28.82 19.81 -9.78
C ARG A 157 -28.05 19.59 -11.07
N GLN A 158 -27.18 18.57 -11.12
CA GLN A 158 -26.42 18.26 -12.32
C GLN A 158 -27.34 17.87 -13.48
N GLN A 159 -28.42 17.14 -13.24
CA GLN A 159 -29.41 16.82 -14.26
C GLN A 159 -30.08 18.09 -14.80
N ALA A 160 -30.57 18.96 -13.92
CA ALA A 160 -31.18 20.24 -14.32
C ALA A 160 -30.19 21.14 -15.07
N LEU A 161 -28.93 21.18 -14.65
CA LEU A 161 -27.85 21.92 -15.31
C LEU A 161 -27.60 21.40 -16.72
N ASN A 162 -27.52 20.07 -16.90
CA ASN A 162 -27.31 19.46 -18.21
C ASN A 162 -28.46 19.76 -19.17
N GLU A 163 -29.70 19.66 -18.68
CA GLU A 163 -30.91 19.93 -19.47
C GLU A 163 -30.98 21.41 -19.90
N LEU A 164 -30.71 22.35 -18.98
CA LEU A 164 -30.66 23.79 -19.30
C LEU A 164 -29.49 24.14 -20.23
N SER A 165 -28.30 23.58 -19.98
CA SER A 165 -27.13 23.79 -20.84
C SER A 165 -27.36 23.29 -22.26
N ALA A 166 -28.04 22.15 -22.42
CA ALA A 166 -28.38 21.62 -23.73
C ALA A 166 -29.37 22.54 -24.48
N ALA A 167 -30.38 23.06 -23.78
CA ALA A 167 -31.34 23.98 -24.36
C ALA A 167 -30.70 25.32 -24.79
N ILE A 168 -29.82 25.88 -23.96
CA ILE A 168 -29.07 27.10 -24.26
C ILE A 168 -28.19 26.90 -25.51
N LYS A 169 -27.46 25.79 -25.59
CA LYS A 169 -26.62 25.46 -26.75
C LYS A 169 -27.43 25.24 -28.03
N ALA A 170 -28.57 24.57 -27.94
CA ALA A 170 -29.45 24.37 -29.09
C ALA A 170 -29.97 25.71 -29.64
N GLU A 171 -30.32 26.63 -28.75
CA GLU A 171 -30.75 27.97 -29.14
C GLU A 171 -29.62 28.80 -29.75
N ALA A 172 -28.41 28.74 -29.21
CA ALA A 172 -27.26 29.39 -29.82
C ALA A 172 -27.01 28.90 -31.25
N ALA A 173 -27.05 27.58 -31.48
CA ALA A 173 -26.92 27.00 -32.81
C ALA A 173 -28.05 27.44 -33.77
N ARG A 174 -29.28 27.61 -33.26
CA ARG A 174 -30.41 28.15 -34.04
C ARG A 174 -30.14 29.59 -34.49
N ILE A 175 -29.62 30.43 -33.59
CA ILE A 175 -29.28 31.82 -33.90
C ILE A 175 -28.14 31.89 -34.91
N GLU A 176 -27.09 31.07 -34.74
CA GLU A 176 -25.94 31.01 -35.66
C GLU A 176 -26.33 30.55 -37.07
N SER A 177 -27.28 29.61 -37.17
CA SER A 177 -27.79 29.11 -38.45
C SER A 177 -28.79 30.06 -39.15
N GLY A 178 -29.15 31.19 -38.52
CA GLY A 178 -30.11 32.15 -39.07
C GLY A 178 -31.53 31.59 -39.20
N SER A 179 -31.86 30.51 -38.50
CA SER A 179 -33.17 29.86 -38.56
C SER A 179 -34.24 30.74 -37.93
N SER A 180 -35.33 31.01 -38.66
CA SER A 180 -36.49 31.76 -38.17
C SER A 180 -37.46 30.89 -37.36
N ALA A 181 -37.15 29.62 -37.11
CA ALA A 181 -37.96 28.74 -36.30
C ALA A 181 -38.13 29.30 -34.88
N THR A 182 -39.36 29.26 -34.35
CA THR A 182 -39.67 29.67 -32.97
C THR A 182 -38.79 28.89 -32.00
N PRO A 183 -38.18 29.53 -30.97
CA PRO A 183 -37.42 28.83 -29.96
C PRO A 183 -38.26 27.71 -29.36
N ALA A 184 -37.67 26.52 -29.22
CA ALA A 184 -38.34 25.43 -28.54
C ALA A 184 -38.66 25.92 -27.12
N PRO A 185 -39.93 25.89 -26.67
CA PRO A 185 -40.26 26.32 -25.33
C PRO A 185 -39.53 25.40 -24.36
N ILE A 186 -38.62 25.97 -23.58
CA ILE A 186 -38.06 25.25 -22.44
C ILE A 186 -39.21 25.18 -21.44
N ALA A 187 -39.90 24.05 -21.40
CA ALA A 187 -40.92 23.82 -20.40
C ALA A 187 -40.26 23.94 -19.01
N ASP A 188 -40.80 24.84 -18.21
CA ASP A 188 -40.47 24.98 -16.79
C ASP A 188 -39.03 25.47 -16.49
N VAL A 189 -38.51 26.42 -17.29
CA VAL A 189 -37.22 27.10 -17.03
C VAL A 189 -37.10 27.54 -15.58
N GLU A 190 -38.15 28.19 -15.06
CA GLU A 190 -38.11 28.79 -13.74
C GLU A 190 -37.97 27.73 -12.63
N ALA A 191 -38.71 26.62 -12.69
CA ALA A 191 -38.54 25.56 -11.71
C ALA A 191 -37.17 24.87 -11.86
N ARG A 192 -36.66 24.73 -13.07
CA ARG A 192 -35.33 24.14 -13.31
C ARG A 192 -34.22 25.02 -12.74
N LEU A 193 -34.28 26.34 -12.94
CA LEU A 193 -33.37 27.30 -12.33
C LEU A 193 -33.52 27.33 -10.81
N ALA A 194 -34.73 27.13 -10.28
CA ALA A 194 -34.97 27.10 -8.83
C ALA A 194 -34.32 25.90 -8.12
N VAL A 195 -34.01 24.81 -8.84
CA VAL A 195 -33.33 23.64 -8.29
C VAL A 195 -31.80 23.84 -8.21
N LEU A 196 -31.22 24.66 -9.09
CA LEU A 196 -29.77 24.86 -9.19
C LEU A 196 -29.19 25.59 -7.97
N GLY A 197 -27.97 25.22 -7.60
CA GLY A 197 -27.17 25.94 -6.61
C GLY A 197 -26.34 27.06 -7.25
N ALA A 198 -25.60 27.79 -6.42
CA ALA A 198 -24.76 28.88 -6.88
C ALA A 198 -23.70 28.43 -7.90
N ASP A 199 -23.04 27.28 -7.67
CA ASP A 199 -21.99 26.76 -8.56
C ASP A 199 -22.54 26.37 -9.94
N GLU A 200 -23.72 25.74 -10.01
CA GLU A 200 -24.33 25.40 -11.30
C GLU A 200 -24.85 26.62 -12.04
N LEU A 201 -25.37 27.62 -11.31
CA LEU A 201 -25.78 28.90 -11.89
C LEU A 201 -24.57 29.68 -12.42
N GLU A 202 -23.43 29.67 -11.71
CA GLU A 202 -22.17 30.26 -12.17
C GLU A 202 -21.67 29.59 -13.45
N GLN A 203 -21.77 28.25 -13.54
CA GLN A 203 -21.45 27.53 -14.78
C GLN A 203 -22.32 27.97 -15.97
N LEU A 204 -23.63 28.17 -15.76
CA LEU A 204 -24.54 28.67 -16.80
C LEU A 204 -24.19 30.10 -17.24
N VAL A 205 -23.87 30.99 -16.28
CA VAL A 205 -23.40 32.36 -16.57
C VAL A 205 -22.08 32.31 -17.36
N GLY A 206 -21.20 31.36 -17.04
CA GLY A 206 -19.91 31.15 -17.69
C GLY A 206 -19.97 30.67 -19.16
N LEU A 207 -21.14 30.23 -19.66
CA LEU A 207 -21.28 29.74 -21.05
C LEU A 207 -21.08 30.84 -22.11
N ARG A 208 -21.13 32.13 -21.74
CA ARG A 208 -20.94 33.29 -22.63
C ARG A 208 -21.82 33.27 -23.89
N GLN A 209 -23.06 32.81 -23.78
CA GLN A 209 -24.03 32.75 -24.90
C GLN A 209 -25.09 33.85 -24.79
N ASP A 210 -24.66 35.10 -24.67
CA ASP A 210 -25.54 36.25 -24.34
C ASP A 210 -26.69 36.45 -25.34
N ALA A 211 -26.51 36.07 -26.61
CA ALA A 211 -27.56 36.13 -27.62
C ALA A 211 -28.64 35.06 -27.37
N ALA A 212 -28.24 33.84 -27.01
CA ALA A 212 -29.16 32.74 -26.69
C ALA A 212 -29.88 32.97 -25.36
N LEU A 213 -29.15 33.44 -24.33
CA LEU A 213 -29.75 33.78 -23.03
C LEU A 213 -30.81 34.89 -23.16
N ARG A 214 -30.55 35.90 -24.01
CA ARG A 214 -31.52 36.96 -24.33
C ARG A 214 -32.70 36.45 -25.15
N ALA A 215 -32.44 35.61 -26.16
CA ALA A 215 -33.50 35.01 -26.99
C ALA A 215 -34.45 34.13 -26.16
N LEU A 216 -33.93 33.44 -25.14
CA LEU A 216 -34.71 32.64 -24.20
C LEU A 216 -35.38 33.48 -23.10
N GLY A 217 -35.04 34.77 -22.96
CA GLY A 217 -35.58 35.64 -21.91
C GLY A 217 -35.11 35.28 -20.49
N ILE A 218 -34.03 34.51 -20.35
CA ILE A 218 -33.60 33.94 -19.06
C ILE A 218 -32.48 34.73 -18.39
N GLU A 219 -31.84 35.66 -19.08
CA GLU A 219 -30.67 36.42 -18.59
C GLU A 219 -30.92 37.11 -17.24
N LYS A 220 -32.00 37.89 -17.14
CA LYS A 220 -32.35 38.60 -15.90
C LYS A 220 -32.69 37.64 -14.76
N LEU A 221 -33.49 36.61 -15.07
CA LEU A 221 -33.88 35.59 -14.10
C LEU A 221 -32.65 34.81 -13.58
N LEU A 222 -31.72 34.46 -14.46
CA LEU A 222 -30.48 33.77 -14.12
C LEU A 222 -29.61 34.63 -13.19
N ALA A 223 -29.43 35.91 -13.48
CA ALA A 223 -28.66 36.83 -12.65
C ALA A 223 -29.27 37.01 -11.25
N GLU A 224 -30.60 37.21 -11.17
CA GLU A 224 -31.33 37.33 -9.90
C GLU A 224 -31.24 36.03 -9.07
N ARG A 225 -31.42 34.87 -9.71
CA ARG A 225 -31.31 33.56 -9.06
C ARG A 225 -29.89 33.27 -8.59
N HIS A 226 -28.87 33.60 -9.39
CA HIS A 226 -27.46 33.44 -8.99
C HIS A 226 -27.13 34.30 -7.76
N ALA A 227 -27.50 35.59 -7.77
CA ALA A 227 -27.29 36.47 -6.63
C ALA A 227 -27.99 35.97 -5.36
N SER A 228 -29.25 35.52 -5.49
CA SER A 228 -30.02 34.93 -4.38
C SER A 228 -29.38 33.63 -3.86
N ALA A 229 -28.87 32.77 -4.75
CA ALA A 229 -28.24 31.51 -4.38
C ALA A 229 -26.90 31.73 -3.65
N VAL A 230 -26.09 32.69 -4.10
CA VAL A 230 -24.84 33.08 -3.42
C VAL A 230 -25.13 33.62 -2.01
N ALA A 231 -26.13 34.50 -1.87
CA ALA A 231 -26.53 35.03 -0.57
C ALA A 231 -27.06 33.92 0.37
N ALA A 232 -27.86 32.99 -0.16
CA ALA A 232 -28.36 31.85 0.59
C ALA A 232 -27.24 30.89 1.02
N SER A 233 -26.25 30.65 0.16
CA SER A 233 -25.04 29.87 0.48
C SER A 233 -24.25 30.49 1.63
N ALA A 234 -24.02 31.81 1.61
CA ALA A 234 -23.33 32.51 2.68
C ALA A 234 -24.09 32.43 4.01
N ALA A 235 -25.41 32.62 4.00
CA ALA A 235 -26.24 32.50 5.19
C ALA A 235 -26.27 31.06 5.75
N ALA A 236 -26.34 30.06 4.86
CA ALA A 236 -26.27 28.65 5.24
C ALA A 236 -24.93 28.30 5.87
N ARG A 237 -23.81 28.80 5.32
CA ARG A 237 -22.46 28.63 5.89
C ARG A 237 -22.39 29.12 7.32
N ASP A 238 -22.89 30.32 7.60
CA ASP A 238 -22.80 30.94 8.92
C ASP A 238 -23.69 30.20 9.94
N SER A 239 -24.90 29.80 9.53
CA SER A 239 -25.79 28.96 10.34
C SER A 239 -25.19 27.57 10.64
N LEU A 240 -24.56 26.95 9.64
CA LEU A 240 -23.88 25.66 9.78
C LEU A 240 -22.64 25.76 10.67
N ALA A 241 -21.88 26.85 10.58
CA ALA A 241 -20.68 27.04 11.39
C ALA A 241 -20.99 27.01 12.89
N GLN A 242 -22.15 27.57 13.29
CA GLN A 242 -22.68 27.52 14.66
C GLN A 242 -23.33 26.17 14.97
N SER A 243 -24.18 25.67 14.08
CA SER A 243 -24.90 24.41 14.31
C SER A 243 -23.99 23.19 14.42
N LEU A 244 -22.83 23.21 13.76
CA LEU A 244 -21.86 22.12 13.76
C LEU A 244 -20.79 22.25 14.85
N GLU A 245 -20.77 23.33 15.63
CA GLU A 245 -19.80 23.54 16.71
C GLU A 245 -19.74 22.38 17.74
N PRO A 246 -20.88 21.78 18.18
CA PRO A 246 -20.85 20.72 19.19
C PRO A 246 -20.45 19.34 18.66
N TYR A 247 -20.32 19.18 17.34
CA TYR A 247 -20.24 17.89 16.69
C TYR A 247 -18.91 17.70 15.98
N ASP A 248 -18.34 16.51 16.11
CA ASP A 248 -17.18 16.09 15.35
C ASP A 248 -17.53 14.95 14.38
N GLU A 249 -16.53 14.55 13.59
CA GLU A 249 -16.65 13.43 12.65
C GLU A 249 -17.06 12.11 13.32
N PHE A 250 -16.61 11.86 14.55
CA PHE A 250 -16.91 10.62 15.23
C PHE A 250 -18.37 10.56 15.66
N ILE A 251 -18.88 11.65 16.24
CA ILE A 251 -20.31 11.80 16.57
C ILE A 251 -21.18 11.63 15.32
N ALA A 252 -20.78 12.24 14.19
CA ALA A 252 -21.51 12.09 12.93
C ALA A 252 -21.53 10.64 12.41
N SER A 253 -20.47 9.86 12.69
CA SER A 253 -20.35 8.44 12.34
C SER A 253 -21.23 7.52 13.22
N LEU A 254 -21.57 7.96 14.44
CA LEU A 254 -22.40 7.19 15.37
C LEU A 254 -23.90 7.29 15.10
N ARG A 255 -24.32 8.20 14.20
CA ARG A 255 -25.72 8.37 13.84
C ARG A 255 -26.34 7.07 13.29
N PRO A 256 -27.60 6.74 13.63
CA PRO A 256 -28.29 5.59 13.07
C PRO A 256 -28.26 5.55 11.55
N SER A 257 -28.60 6.66 10.87
CA SER A 257 -28.54 6.76 9.41
C SER A 257 -27.15 6.53 8.82
N ALA A 258 -26.09 7.01 9.49
CA ALA A 258 -24.71 6.82 9.06
C ALA A 258 -24.29 5.34 9.18
N LEU A 259 -24.63 4.69 10.29
CA LEU A 259 -24.34 3.28 10.52
C LEU A 259 -25.11 2.36 9.56
N THR A 260 -26.35 2.71 9.17
CA THR A 260 -27.12 1.95 8.17
C THR A 260 -26.54 2.09 6.77
N LYS A 261 -26.01 3.27 6.41
CA LYS A 261 -25.36 3.51 5.10
C LYS A 261 -23.97 2.88 5.01
N ALA A 262 -23.26 2.74 6.13
CA ALA A 262 -21.94 2.14 6.19
C ALA A 262 -21.98 0.62 5.90
N ASP A 263 -20.92 0.09 5.29
CA ASP A 263 -20.77 -1.35 5.15
C ASP A 263 -20.65 -2.03 6.53
N ARG A 264 -21.05 -3.30 6.63
CA ARG A 264 -21.09 -4.05 7.90
C ARG A 264 -19.76 -4.02 8.66
N LYS A 265 -18.61 -4.03 7.97
CA LYS A 265 -17.30 -3.98 8.64
C LYS A 265 -17.05 -2.59 9.20
N THR A 266 -17.30 -1.54 8.42
CA THR A 266 -17.17 -0.15 8.89
C THR A 266 -18.09 0.16 10.07
N ALA A 267 -19.37 -0.22 10.00
CA ALA A 267 -20.29 -0.07 11.12
C ALA A 267 -19.83 -0.84 12.37
N GLY A 268 -19.30 -2.06 12.20
CA GLY A 268 -18.70 -2.84 13.29
C GLY A 268 -17.52 -2.12 13.94
N ARG A 269 -16.62 -1.55 13.13
CA ARG A 269 -15.42 -0.83 13.60
C ARG A 269 -15.77 0.45 14.36
N VAL A 270 -16.75 1.22 13.88
CA VAL A 270 -17.27 2.40 14.59
C VAL A 270 -17.84 2.00 15.95
N ARG A 271 -18.61 0.91 16.01
CA ARG A 271 -19.19 0.40 17.27
C ARG A 271 -18.13 -0.09 18.26
N GLU A 272 -17.10 -0.79 17.79
CA GLU A 272 -15.99 -1.25 18.63
C GLU A 272 -15.25 -0.08 19.27
N GLU A 273 -15.00 0.98 18.52
CA GLU A 273 -14.36 2.17 19.06
C GLU A 273 -15.25 2.92 20.05
N TRP A 274 -16.55 3.02 19.77
CA TRP A 274 -17.52 3.54 20.73
C TRP A 274 -17.52 2.72 22.02
N LEU A 275 -17.52 1.38 21.94
CA LEU A 275 -17.46 0.49 23.11
C LEU A 275 -16.15 0.63 23.91
N ALA A 276 -15.07 1.10 23.28
CA ALA A 276 -13.79 1.33 23.95
C ALA A 276 -13.75 2.63 24.77
N LEU A 277 -14.73 3.53 24.60
CA LEU A 277 -14.81 4.77 25.37
C LEU A 277 -15.31 4.54 26.81
N PRO A 278 -14.91 5.39 27.77
CA PRO A 278 -15.50 5.43 29.11
C PRO A 278 -17.03 5.55 29.06
N GLU A 279 -17.74 4.98 30.03
CA GLU A 279 -19.21 4.96 30.06
C GLU A 279 -19.84 6.37 29.99
N THR A 280 -19.24 7.34 30.65
CA THR A 280 -19.67 8.75 30.62
C THR A 280 -19.56 9.35 29.22
N GLU A 281 -18.43 9.11 28.53
CA GLU A 281 -18.19 9.59 27.17
C GLU A 281 -19.09 8.89 26.16
N ARG A 282 -19.37 7.59 26.36
CA ARG A 282 -20.30 6.83 25.51
C ARG A 282 -21.71 7.43 25.55
N ALA A 283 -22.23 7.69 26.74
CA ALA A 283 -23.56 8.26 26.91
C ALA A 283 -23.66 9.68 26.32
N GLU A 284 -22.62 10.50 26.48
CA GLU A 284 -22.56 11.83 25.87
C GLU A 284 -22.50 11.74 24.33
N ALA A 285 -21.68 10.84 23.79
CA ALA A 285 -21.55 10.65 22.35
C ALA A 285 -22.85 10.15 21.70
N GLU A 286 -23.55 9.21 22.34
CA GLU A 286 -24.87 8.75 21.89
C GLU A 286 -25.91 9.85 21.91
N LYS A 287 -25.94 10.66 22.98
CA LYS A 287 -26.85 11.80 23.09
C LYS A 287 -26.61 12.79 21.94
N LYS A 288 -25.36 13.21 21.72
CA LYS A 288 -25.00 14.13 20.62
C LYS A 288 -25.31 13.53 19.24
N ALA A 289 -25.07 12.23 19.06
CA ALA A 289 -25.38 11.55 17.80
C ALA A 289 -26.90 11.52 17.54
N ALA A 290 -27.72 11.32 18.57
CA ALA A 290 -29.19 11.37 18.45
C ALA A 290 -29.70 12.80 18.16
N GLU A 291 -29.13 13.82 18.80
CA GLU A 291 -29.43 15.23 18.53
C GLU A 291 -29.08 15.61 17.08
N LEU A 292 -27.92 15.16 16.59
CA LEU A 292 -27.48 15.38 15.22
C LEU A 292 -28.34 14.60 14.20
N GLU A 293 -28.80 13.40 14.56
CA GLU A 293 -29.70 12.60 13.71
C GLU A 293 -31.05 13.30 13.52
N ALA A 294 -31.61 13.88 14.59
CA ALA A 294 -32.86 14.63 14.52
C ALA A 294 -32.78 15.83 13.57
N ARG A 295 -31.59 16.44 13.42
CA ARG A 295 -31.33 17.59 12.55
C ARG A 295 -30.68 17.20 11.21
N SER A 296 -30.48 15.92 10.95
CA SER A 296 -29.67 15.44 9.82
C SER A 296 -30.22 15.86 8.45
N ALA A 297 -31.54 15.90 8.28
CA ALA A 297 -32.17 16.32 7.04
C ALA A 297 -32.01 17.82 6.78
N GLU A 298 -32.20 18.65 7.81
CA GLU A 298 -32.01 20.11 7.74
C GLU A 298 -30.55 20.46 7.45
N ILE A 299 -29.63 19.89 8.24
CA ILE A 299 -28.19 20.10 8.07
C ILE A 299 -27.74 19.57 6.71
N GLY A 300 -28.20 18.39 6.30
CA GLY A 300 -27.79 17.80 5.02
C GLY A 300 -28.26 18.59 3.80
N ALA A 301 -29.47 19.15 3.85
CA ALA A 301 -29.96 20.07 2.83
C ALA A 301 -29.15 21.37 2.81
N ALA A 302 -28.81 21.93 3.97
CA ALA A 302 -27.98 23.12 4.09
C ALA A 302 -26.55 22.89 3.61
N VAL A 303 -25.91 21.76 3.95
CA VAL A 303 -24.57 21.41 3.46
C VAL A 303 -24.60 21.24 1.94
N ALA A 304 -25.62 20.56 1.42
CA ALA A 304 -25.78 20.36 -0.03
C ALA A 304 -26.12 21.66 -0.78
N SER A 305 -26.60 22.72 -0.09
CA SER A 305 -26.91 24.00 -0.71
C SER A 305 -25.73 24.96 -0.80
N LEU A 306 -24.61 24.67 -0.12
CA LEU A 306 -23.41 25.49 -0.14
C LEU A 306 -22.75 25.50 -1.52
N ALA A 307 -22.35 26.70 -1.95
CA ALA A 307 -21.40 26.91 -3.04
C ALA A 307 -20.02 26.38 -2.64
N ALA A 308 -19.20 25.97 -3.61
CA ALA A 308 -17.86 25.45 -3.36
C ALA A 308 -16.97 26.38 -2.51
N PRO A 309 -16.94 27.73 -2.72
CA PRO A 309 -16.16 28.63 -1.88
C PRO A 309 -16.63 28.68 -0.43
N ASP A 310 -17.95 28.64 -0.19
CA ASP A 310 -18.50 28.68 1.17
C ASP A 310 -18.38 27.36 1.90
N ARG A 311 -18.54 26.23 1.18
CA ARG A 311 -18.22 24.90 1.71
C ARG A 311 -16.76 24.83 2.15
N GLU A 312 -15.85 25.39 1.35
CA GLU A 312 -14.43 25.43 1.69
C GLU A 312 -14.15 26.29 2.93
N ARG A 313 -14.78 27.47 3.04
CA ARG A 313 -14.67 28.31 4.24
C ARG A 313 -15.22 27.61 5.48
N LEU A 314 -16.37 26.94 5.37
CA LEU A 314 -16.95 26.17 6.47
C LEU A 314 -16.00 25.04 6.90
N ARG A 315 -15.49 24.27 5.94
CA ARG A 315 -14.53 23.19 6.17
C ARG A 315 -13.25 23.69 6.85
N ALA A 316 -12.69 24.81 6.37
CA ALA A 316 -11.51 25.43 6.97
C ALA A 316 -11.77 25.91 8.41
N GLY A 317 -12.97 26.42 8.70
CA GLY A 317 -13.37 26.78 10.07
C GLY A 317 -13.46 25.56 11.00
N ILE A 318 -14.05 24.46 10.52
CA ILE A 318 -14.09 23.18 11.27
C ILE A 318 -12.67 22.64 11.48
N GLU A 319 -11.82 22.71 10.45
CA GLU A 319 -10.42 22.27 10.49
C GLU A 319 -9.63 23.03 11.55
N GLN A 320 -9.75 24.36 11.59
CA GLN A 320 -9.04 25.18 12.57
C GLN A 320 -9.45 24.84 14.01
N ARG A 321 -10.74 24.60 14.26
CA ARG A 321 -11.22 24.16 15.58
C ARG A 321 -10.68 22.79 15.95
N ALA A 322 -10.78 21.81 15.05
CA ALA A 322 -10.26 20.47 15.27
C ALA A 322 -8.74 20.49 15.53
N LEU A 323 -7.99 21.37 14.86
CA LEU A 323 -6.57 21.55 15.09
C LEU A 323 -6.27 22.16 16.47
N ALA A 324 -7.05 23.16 16.89
CA ALA A 324 -6.93 23.76 18.22
C ALA A 324 -7.24 22.75 19.33
N ASP A 325 -8.30 21.95 19.16
CA ASP A 325 -8.68 20.89 20.09
C ASP A 325 -7.57 19.85 20.22
N MET A 326 -7.00 19.40 19.10
CA MET A 326 -5.89 18.44 19.10
C MET A 326 -4.60 19.01 19.69
N ALA A 327 -4.34 20.30 19.53
CA ALA A 327 -3.19 20.96 20.13
C ALA A 327 -3.28 21.02 21.67
N ALA A 328 -4.50 20.98 22.23
CA ALA A 328 -4.73 20.92 23.67
C ALA A 328 -4.60 19.51 24.26
N LEU A 329 -4.56 18.46 23.42
CA LEU A 329 -4.52 17.07 23.84
C LEU A 329 -3.09 16.53 23.98
N PRO A 330 -2.84 15.56 24.88
CA PRO A 330 -1.57 14.84 24.92
C PRO A 330 -1.27 14.13 23.59
N PRO A 331 0.00 13.99 23.16
CA PRO A 331 0.34 13.34 21.89
C PRO A 331 -0.18 11.90 21.75
N ALA A 332 -0.29 11.16 22.87
CA ALA A 332 -0.87 9.82 22.89
C ALA A 332 -2.36 9.81 22.51
N GLU A 333 -3.08 10.86 22.91
CA GLU A 333 -4.51 11.00 22.66
C GLU A 333 -4.78 11.42 21.20
N VAL A 334 -3.95 12.32 20.67
CA VAL A 334 -3.97 12.65 19.23
C VAL A 334 -3.71 11.41 18.38
N ARG A 335 -2.75 10.56 18.81
CA ARG A 335 -2.48 9.27 18.14
C ARG A 335 -3.67 8.31 18.24
N ARG A 336 -4.34 8.23 19.40
CA ARG A 336 -5.56 7.43 19.55
C ARG A 336 -6.66 7.88 18.57
N ILE A 337 -6.88 9.20 18.45
CA ILE A 337 -7.86 9.78 17.52
C ILE A 337 -7.48 9.47 16.06
N ALA A 338 -6.20 9.58 15.71
CA ALA A 338 -5.68 9.23 14.40
C ALA A 338 -5.95 7.76 14.05
N GLU A 339 -5.58 6.85 14.94
CA GLU A 339 -5.77 5.41 14.77
C GLU A 339 -7.25 5.04 14.66
N GLY A 340 -8.10 5.62 15.51
CA GLY A 340 -9.55 5.48 15.47
C GLY A 340 -10.15 5.93 14.14
N LEU A 341 -9.77 7.12 13.66
CA LEU A 341 -10.22 7.60 12.36
C LEU A 341 -9.87 6.59 11.27
N VAL A 342 -8.61 6.17 11.18
CA VAL A 342 -8.14 5.22 10.15
C VAL A 342 -8.88 3.89 10.20
N TYR A 343 -9.11 3.41 11.41
CA TYR A 343 -9.85 2.18 11.66
C TYR A 343 -11.26 2.25 11.09
N ARG A 344 -11.95 3.39 11.24
CA ARG A 344 -13.32 3.61 10.78
C ARG A 344 -13.46 3.93 9.29
N LEU A 345 -12.38 4.21 8.57
CA LEU A 345 -12.50 4.55 7.14
C LEU A 345 -12.92 3.34 6.29
N THR A 346 -13.83 3.59 5.35
CA THR A 346 -14.18 2.66 4.28
C THR A 346 -12.98 2.41 3.36
N ARG A 347 -13.08 1.39 2.50
CA ARG A 347 -12.04 1.14 1.49
C ARG A 347 -11.89 2.33 0.53
N GLU A 348 -13.00 2.92 0.11
CA GLU A 348 -12.99 4.05 -0.83
C GLU A 348 -12.41 5.31 -0.18
N GLU A 349 -12.79 5.62 1.06
CA GLU A 349 -12.21 6.76 1.80
C GLU A 349 -10.69 6.58 2.00
N ARG A 350 -10.23 5.37 2.32
CA ARG A 350 -8.78 5.07 2.40
C ARG A 350 -8.08 5.25 1.06
N THR A 351 -8.69 4.80 -0.03
CA THR A 351 -8.15 5.01 -1.38
C THR A 351 -8.11 6.50 -1.73
N ARG A 352 -9.17 7.27 -1.46
CA ARG A 352 -9.21 8.72 -1.69
C ARG A 352 -8.16 9.45 -0.87
N LEU A 353 -7.97 9.08 0.40
CA LEU A 353 -6.89 9.62 1.24
C LEU A 353 -5.51 9.30 0.70
N GLY A 354 -5.33 8.09 0.14
CA GLY A 354 -4.12 7.75 -0.59
C GLY A 354 -3.94 8.51 -1.91
N GLN A 355 -5.02 9.02 -2.52
CA GLN A 355 -5.01 9.81 -3.76
C GLN A 355 -4.93 11.32 -3.54
N LEU A 356 -5.22 11.81 -2.32
CA LEU A 356 -5.06 13.21 -1.92
C LEU A 356 -3.58 13.65 -1.81
N ASP A 357 -2.68 12.80 -2.32
CA ASP A 357 -1.23 12.89 -2.55
C ASP A 357 -0.79 14.05 -3.49
N GLY A 358 -1.36 15.25 -3.26
CA GLY A 358 -0.67 16.55 -3.30
C GLY A 358 -0.28 17.21 -4.62
N THR A 359 -1.22 17.50 -5.52
CA THR A 359 -1.15 18.72 -6.39
C THR A 359 -2.51 19.31 -6.84
N ASN A 360 -3.61 19.10 -6.12
CA ASN A 360 -4.89 19.80 -6.41
C ASN A 360 -4.95 21.24 -5.86
N GLY A 361 -3.90 22.04 -6.10
CA GLY A 361 -3.94 23.50 -5.97
C GLY A 361 -3.84 24.11 -4.56
N ARG A 362 -3.39 23.37 -3.53
CA ARG A 362 -3.11 23.95 -2.20
C ARG A 362 -1.64 23.83 -1.79
N PRO A 363 -0.93 24.96 -1.60
CA PRO A 363 0.52 24.97 -1.40
C PRO A 363 1.00 24.62 0.03
N LEU A 364 0.11 24.31 0.98
CA LEU A 364 0.48 24.07 2.40
C LEU A 364 0.27 22.64 2.90
N LEU A 365 -0.23 21.72 2.07
CA LEU A 365 -0.22 20.30 2.36
C LEU A 365 1.04 19.70 1.74
N ASN A 366 2.17 19.94 2.40
CA ASN A 366 3.44 19.36 2.01
C ASN A 366 3.36 17.84 2.23
N LEU A 367 3.41 17.09 1.13
CA LEU A 367 3.55 15.64 1.15
C LEU A 367 4.83 15.15 1.81
N SER A 368 5.66 15.97 2.44
CA SER A 368 6.62 15.48 3.44
C SER A 368 6.01 14.50 4.46
N ALA A 369 4.69 14.51 4.69
CA ALA A 369 4.04 13.50 5.53
C ALA A 369 3.65 12.19 4.79
N PHE A 370 3.60 12.18 3.46
CA PHE A 370 3.12 11.06 2.62
C PHE A 370 4.15 10.54 1.61
N GLN A 371 4.87 11.47 0.99
CA GLN A 371 6.20 11.35 0.42
C GLN A 371 7.22 11.99 1.38
N LYS A 372 7.37 11.47 2.60
CA LYS A 372 8.62 11.70 3.32
C LYS A 372 9.71 10.94 2.56
N GLY A 373 10.20 11.49 1.46
CA GLY A 373 11.32 10.94 0.72
C GLY A 373 12.57 11.10 1.56
N VAL A 374 12.75 10.28 2.60
CA VAL A 374 13.93 10.18 3.50
C VAL A 374 14.36 11.48 4.20
N TRP A 375 13.90 12.65 3.77
CA TRP A 375 14.48 13.96 4.03
C TRP A 375 13.41 15.01 4.28
N ASP A 376 13.33 15.46 5.52
CA ASP A 376 12.51 16.61 5.91
C ASP A 376 13.18 17.95 5.52
N ASP A 377 14.44 17.92 5.07
CA ASP A 377 15.28 19.07 4.77
C ASP A 377 16.22 18.74 3.60
N LEU A 378 16.28 19.60 2.58
CA LEU A 378 17.18 19.47 1.42
C LEU A 378 18.65 19.46 1.87
N ALA A 379 18.97 20.19 2.96
CA ALA A 379 20.31 20.19 3.54
C ALA A 379 20.64 18.84 4.20
N ALA A 380 19.66 18.18 4.82
CA ALA A 380 19.84 16.84 5.37
C ALA A 380 20.05 15.78 4.27
N ALA A 381 19.36 15.92 3.13
CA ALA A 381 19.57 15.08 1.95
C ALA A 381 21.00 15.19 1.40
N GLN A 382 21.47 16.43 1.22
CA GLN A 382 22.84 16.70 0.76
C GLN A 382 23.88 16.28 1.80
N LEU A 383 23.56 16.32 3.10
CA LEU A 383 24.44 15.83 4.16
C LEU A 383 24.64 14.32 4.05
N LYS A 384 23.60 13.53 3.78
CA LYS A 384 23.72 12.07 3.62
C LYS A 384 24.34 11.63 2.31
N GLU A 385 24.19 12.40 1.23
CA GLU A 385 24.99 12.19 0.02
C GLU A 385 26.50 12.33 0.28
N ARG A 386 26.88 13.11 1.30
CA ARG A 386 28.27 13.32 1.71
C ARG A 386 28.75 12.38 2.82
N GLN A 387 27.88 11.58 3.42
CA GLN A 387 28.24 10.66 4.50
C GLN A 387 29.05 9.48 3.98
N THR A 388 30.06 9.10 4.76
CA THR A 388 30.89 7.93 4.46
C THR A 388 30.14 6.63 4.77
N LEU A 389 30.57 5.51 4.18
CA LEU A 389 29.98 4.19 4.45
C LEU A 389 29.99 3.82 5.94
N ARG A 390 31.01 4.27 6.68
CA ARG A 390 31.15 3.99 8.10
C ARG A 390 30.11 4.71 8.95
N GLU A 391 29.90 6.01 8.69
CA GLU A 391 28.89 6.82 9.39
C GLU A 391 27.47 6.30 9.12
N ASN A 392 27.22 5.88 7.88
CA ASN A 392 25.97 5.23 7.50
C ASN A 392 25.74 3.92 8.27
N LEU A 393 26.78 3.10 8.45
CA LEU A 393 26.72 1.85 9.22
C LEU A 393 26.49 2.07 10.73
N GLU A 394 27.16 3.06 11.32
CA GLU A 394 26.99 3.41 12.73
C GLU A 394 25.58 3.97 13.02
N GLN A 395 25.03 4.81 12.13
CA GLN A 395 23.64 5.24 12.20
C GLN A 395 22.66 4.06 12.04
N LEU A 396 22.90 3.16 11.09
CA LEU A 396 22.09 1.95 10.90
C LEU A 396 22.02 1.12 12.17
N TRP A 397 23.17 0.88 12.80
CA TRP A 397 23.26 0.07 14.01
C TRP A 397 22.48 0.68 15.19
N THR A 398 22.53 2.01 15.34
CA THR A 398 21.83 2.72 16.42
C THR A 398 20.34 2.92 16.15
N ALA A 399 19.94 3.06 14.87
CA ALA A 399 18.56 3.26 14.46
C ALA A 399 17.72 1.98 14.48
N ILE A 400 18.34 0.81 14.33
CA ILE A 400 17.63 -0.47 14.39
C ILE A 400 17.13 -0.70 15.83
N PRO A 401 15.81 -0.85 16.06
CA PRO A 401 15.26 -1.07 17.39
C PRO A 401 15.45 -2.54 17.83
N TRP A 402 16.70 -2.96 18.08
CA TRP A 402 17.12 -4.35 18.32
C TRP A 402 16.23 -5.15 19.26
N ARG A 403 15.64 -4.50 20.26
CA ARG A 403 14.71 -5.11 21.21
C ARG A 403 13.46 -5.71 20.56
N ILE A 404 13.00 -5.17 19.44
CA ILE A 404 11.85 -5.68 18.66
C ILE A 404 12.28 -6.83 17.75
N TRP A 405 13.53 -6.80 17.29
CA TRP A 405 14.11 -7.75 16.34
C TRP A 405 14.65 -9.03 16.97
N LEU A 406 15.22 -8.91 18.18
CA LEU A 406 15.79 -10.02 18.92
C LEU A 406 14.78 -11.16 19.14
N PRO A 407 13.53 -10.91 19.58
CA PRO A 407 12.56 -11.98 19.78
C PRO A 407 12.24 -12.81 18.53
N PRO A 408 11.86 -12.24 17.37
CA PRO A 408 11.62 -13.04 16.17
C PRO A 408 12.90 -13.70 15.67
N MET A 409 14.05 -13.02 15.71
CA MET A 409 15.32 -13.64 15.29
C MET A 409 15.64 -14.87 16.13
N VAL A 410 15.57 -14.77 17.47
CA VAL A 410 15.82 -15.89 18.37
C VAL A 410 14.82 -17.01 18.12
N LEU A 411 13.52 -16.71 18.05
CA LEU A 411 12.48 -17.72 17.83
C LEU A 411 12.70 -18.49 16.52
N TRP A 412 12.96 -17.77 15.42
CA TRP A 412 13.21 -18.38 14.12
C TRP A 412 14.54 -19.14 14.10
N SER A 413 15.62 -18.59 14.67
CA SER A 413 16.90 -19.30 14.79
C SER A 413 16.77 -20.59 15.58
N THR A 414 16.05 -20.58 16.70
CA THR A 414 15.78 -21.77 17.51
C THR A 414 14.94 -22.79 16.74
N LEU A 415 13.87 -22.34 16.05
CA LEU A 415 13.06 -23.22 15.22
C LEU A 415 13.89 -23.91 14.12
N PHE A 416 14.69 -23.15 13.37
CA PHE A 416 15.53 -23.70 12.31
C PHE A 416 16.60 -24.65 12.86
N LEU A 417 17.18 -24.33 14.03
CA LEU A 417 18.11 -25.22 14.70
C LEU A 417 17.46 -26.55 15.07
N LEU A 418 16.24 -26.52 15.62
CA LEU A 418 15.49 -27.73 15.97
C LEU A 418 15.12 -28.56 14.74
N ILE A 419 14.66 -27.92 13.67
CA ILE A 419 14.38 -28.60 12.39
C ILE A 419 15.65 -29.23 11.83
N PHE A 420 16.77 -28.51 11.85
CA PHE A 420 18.05 -29.02 11.39
C PHE A 420 18.50 -30.25 12.20
N LEU A 421 18.42 -30.18 13.53
CA LEU A 421 18.75 -31.31 14.41
C LEU A 421 17.83 -32.50 14.15
N LEU A 422 16.53 -32.27 14.01
CA LEU A 422 15.55 -33.31 13.68
C LEU A 422 15.90 -33.99 12.35
N LEU A 423 16.20 -33.22 11.31
CA LEU A 423 16.58 -33.75 9.99
C LEU A 423 17.90 -34.53 10.06
N MET A 424 18.88 -34.08 10.85
CA MET A 424 20.13 -34.82 11.08
C MET A 424 19.88 -36.15 11.80
N CYS A 425 19.02 -36.17 12.82
CA CYS A 425 18.62 -37.39 13.49
C CYS A 425 17.87 -38.34 12.55
N LEU A 426 16.95 -37.81 11.74
CA LEU A 426 16.20 -38.58 10.74
C LEU A 426 17.13 -39.16 9.68
N ALA A 427 18.09 -38.36 9.19
CA ALA A 427 19.07 -38.79 8.21
C ALA A 427 19.94 -39.94 8.75
N GLU A 428 20.45 -39.85 9.98
CA GLU A 428 21.25 -40.93 10.58
C GLU A 428 20.41 -42.18 10.87
N TRP A 429 19.14 -42.01 11.26
CA TRP A 429 18.21 -43.11 11.47
C TRP A 429 17.86 -43.83 10.16
N LEU A 430 17.50 -43.08 9.12
CA LEU A 430 17.17 -43.63 7.79
C LEU A 430 18.39 -44.22 7.09
N ARG A 431 19.57 -43.62 7.27
CA ARG A 431 20.83 -44.08 6.67
C ARG A 431 21.07 -45.56 6.92
N ARG A 432 20.90 -46.05 8.15
CA ARG A 432 21.13 -47.48 8.46
C ARG A 432 20.17 -48.37 7.68
N LYS A 433 18.87 -48.02 7.67
CA LYS A 433 17.85 -48.81 6.98
C LYS A 433 18.04 -48.81 5.46
N TRP A 434 18.33 -47.63 4.89
CA TRP A 434 18.54 -47.45 3.45
C TRP A 434 19.81 -48.14 2.94
N VAL A 435 20.92 -48.01 3.67
CA VAL A 435 22.20 -48.61 3.28
C VAL A 435 22.20 -50.12 3.47
N GLU A 436 21.70 -50.62 4.60
CA GLU A 436 21.89 -52.03 4.96
C GLU A 436 20.77 -52.95 4.47
N ARG A 437 19.52 -52.46 4.38
CA ARG A 437 18.36 -53.33 4.05
C ARG A 437 17.85 -53.13 2.64
N GLU A 438 17.81 -51.89 2.17
CA GLU A 438 17.10 -51.56 0.93
C GLU A 438 18.04 -51.38 -0.28
N ASN A 439 19.36 -51.27 -0.07
CA ASN A 439 20.36 -51.07 -1.12
C ASN A 439 19.95 -50.03 -2.18
N LEU A 440 19.19 -49.02 -1.75
CA LEU A 440 18.72 -47.97 -2.64
C LEU A 440 19.91 -47.14 -3.10
N ALA A 441 20.07 -47.02 -4.42
CA ALA A 441 21.01 -46.08 -4.99
C ALA A 441 20.69 -44.68 -4.48
N PHE A 442 21.72 -43.90 -4.15
CA PHE A 442 21.58 -42.51 -3.74
C PHE A 442 21.68 -41.64 -5.00
N PRO A 443 20.58 -41.27 -5.68
CA PRO A 443 20.65 -40.65 -7.00
C PRO A 443 21.40 -39.31 -7.01
N LEU A 444 21.31 -38.52 -5.92
CA LEU A 444 22.10 -37.30 -5.76
C LEU A 444 23.61 -37.59 -5.63
N VAL A 445 23.96 -38.69 -4.97
CA VAL A 445 25.36 -39.14 -4.86
C VAL A 445 25.82 -39.75 -6.16
N GLU A 446 24.96 -40.42 -6.92
CA GLU A 446 25.30 -40.99 -8.23
C GLU A 446 25.60 -39.90 -9.26
N VAL A 447 24.85 -38.80 -9.26
CA VAL A 447 25.15 -37.61 -10.07
C VAL A 447 26.50 -37.02 -9.65
N ALA A 448 26.73 -36.81 -8.35
CA ALA A 448 28.01 -36.32 -7.85
C ALA A 448 29.17 -37.29 -8.15
N ASP A 449 28.97 -38.59 -8.01
CA ASP A 449 29.95 -39.65 -8.28
C ASP A 449 30.27 -39.70 -9.77
N SER A 450 29.28 -39.54 -10.67
CA SER A 450 29.50 -39.46 -12.12
C SER A 450 30.30 -38.21 -12.54
N MET A 451 30.17 -37.12 -11.79
CA MET A 451 30.97 -35.91 -11.97
C MET A 451 32.37 -36.01 -11.34
N ILE A 452 32.55 -36.81 -10.27
CA ILE A 452 33.83 -36.99 -9.57
C ILE A 452 34.67 -38.12 -10.19
N ARG A 453 34.04 -39.19 -10.69
CA ARG A 453 34.71 -40.35 -11.27
C ARG A 453 35.66 -39.86 -12.34
N HIS A 454 36.93 -40.16 -12.11
CA HIS A 454 38.00 -39.80 -13.03
C HIS A 454 37.83 -40.63 -14.29
N ASP A 455 37.69 -39.94 -15.42
CA ASP A 455 37.65 -40.59 -16.71
C ASP A 455 39.09 -40.95 -17.10
N PHE A 456 39.57 -42.09 -16.58
CA PHE A 456 40.91 -42.58 -16.90
C PHE A 456 41.13 -42.74 -18.42
N ALA A 457 40.05 -42.89 -19.20
CA ALA A 457 40.09 -42.94 -20.66
C ALA A 457 40.42 -41.58 -21.32
N LEU A 458 40.14 -40.44 -20.65
CA LEU A 458 40.50 -39.10 -21.14
C LEU A 458 41.96 -38.76 -20.86
N GLU A 459 42.50 -39.21 -19.72
CA GLU A 459 43.91 -38.98 -19.34
C GLU A 459 44.87 -39.97 -20.01
N ALA A 460 44.40 -41.19 -20.33
CA ALA A 460 45.14 -42.20 -21.09
C ALA A 460 44.89 -42.12 -22.61
N ALA A 461 44.25 -41.05 -23.10
CA ALA A 461 44.09 -40.81 -24.52
C ALA A 461 45.43 -40.47 -25.16
N ASP A 462 45.79 -41.15 -26.25
CA ASP A 462 47.06 -40.92 -26.96
C ASP A 462 47.17 -39.49 -27.51
N ASP A 463 46.05 -38.85 -27.82
CA ASP A 463 45.97 -37.44 -28.24
C ASP A 463 45.00 -36.64 -27.33
N PRO A 464 45.50 -35.66 -26.54
CA PRO A 464 44.66 -34.84 -25.69
C PRO A 464 43.75 -33.87 -26.47
N ALA A 465 43.96 -33.66 -27.78
CA ALA A 465 43.10 -32.84 -28.63
C ALA A 465 41.93 -33.62 -29.26
N ASP A 466 41.97 -34.95 -29.27
CA ASP A 466 40.90 -35.82 -29.82
C ASP A 466 40.64 -37.04 -28.92
N PRO A 467 40.03 -36.84 -27.73
CA PRO A 467 39.80 -37.93 -26.81
C PRO A 467 38.70 -38.91 -27.27
N PRO A 468 38.80 -40.20 -26.92
CA PRO A 468 37.79 -41.19 -27.26
C PRO A 468 36.40 -40.80 -26.70
N ARG A 469 35.36 -40.92 -27.53
CA ARG A 469 33.98 -40.53 -27.16
C ARG A 469 33.49 -41.37 -25.97
N ARG A 470 32.97 -40.69 -24.95
CA ARG A 470 32.40 -41.29 -23.72
C ARG A 470 31.33 -42.33 -24.08
N SER A 471 31.55 -43.60 -23.77
CA SER A 471 30.57 -44.67 -23.96
C SER A 471 29.57 -44.71 -22.79
N GLY A 472 28.61 -43.79 -22.80
CA GLY A 472 27.51 -43.77 -21.84
C GLY A 472 27.02 -42.36 -21.57
N VAL A 473 25.99 -41.95 -22.31
CA VAL A 473 25.17 -40.81 -21.91
C VAL A 473 24.36 -41.24 -20.69
N PHE A 474 24.18 -40.32 -19.74
CA PHE A 474 23.26 -40.39 -18.59
C PHE A 474 22.22 -41.49 -18.68
N SER A 475 22.08 -42.30 -17.62
CA SER A 475 20.95 -43.24 -17.51
C SER A 475 19.65 -42.48 -17.80
N PRO A 476 18.81 -42.94 -18.76
CA PRO A 476 17.60 -42.25 -19.18
C PRO A 476 16.53 -42.16 -18.08
N ALA A 477 16.79 -42.68 -16.88
CA ALA A 477 15.94 -42.48 -15.71
C ALA A 477 15.99 -41.04 -15.15
N PHE A 478 16.91 -40.18 -15.61
CA PHE A 478 17.09 -38.81 -15.12
C PHE A 478 16.98 -37.71 -16.21
N LEU A 479 16.55 -38.07 -17.42
CA LEU A 479 16.01 -37.14 -18.43
C LEU A 479 14.49 -37.33 -18.47
#